data_AF-A0AAU9TRH9-F1
#
_entry.id   AF-A0AAU9TRH9-F1
#
_cell.length_a   1.000
_cell.length_b   1.000
_cell.length_c   1.000
_cell.angle_alpha   90.00
_cell.angle_beta   90.00
_cell.angle_gamma   90.00
#
_symmetry.space_group_name_H-M   'P 1'
#
loop_
_entity.id
_entity.type
_entity.pdbx_description
1 polymer ?
#
loop_
_entity_poly.entity_id
_entity_poly.type
_entity_poly.pdbx_seq_one_letter_code
_entity_poly.pdbx_strand_id
1 'polypeptide(L)'
;MEYAVIEEANIPVEITELKDTESTDKFQKFIHELFEKNGILNDLRAYLRGHIVDVLKSAETGDPTPCQKNFTQRLELTFQAMNILITEYLLRLDFNYSLSVFTSEIPLSNMVFKFAKTLLKTTDSAISELRFGESDIWRILNYLGIKCDSEHASKIVEVYKSQTDSPLLWCILKCVPMYHEPTFLEQVHTSKESLSSDKSEDSPEDKTTFPHQRTNKCKHYTVCMACQERVSRFKEKYKRKQIKLEENPKVSEALNVETFMKNVGILERSLIDEMFEQLKAVYETEVDMIRDENEKKIKRSIANHALQLQRYREELEQSFAERHRQLRERRRLLCELARRLAAAQAQEKNHKIQMQAAEESLKNKCELMRRQIAEELKILQNNLETVKQERDDVDKQKIELEKLKQIYNTNNILKEKTIKENEDLKRHYDLLKDEIAILRKCIETSKSPKCLVERGTETESHVNNLNNESVGSSKSDDDRFKEYSECSEDHQRGSVNVEIKSETENIKIQHLKEENERLKAFAKQQSEHIDRLTADRQRCRDEETRPRTAPAPTSYNSHYTYR
;
A
#
# COMPACT_ATOMS: atom_id res chain seq x y z
N MET A 1 -47.15 74.60 2.29
CA MET A 1 -45.70 74.85 2.42
C MET A 1 -45.00 73.71 1.73
N GLU A 2 -44.35 74.09 0.63
CA GLU A 2 -43.27 73.41 -0.11
C GLU A 2 -43.48 71.97 -0.58
N TYR A 3 -44.00 71.91 -1.81
CA TYR A 3 -43.78 70.84 -2.78
C TYR A 3 -42.32 70.88 -3.27
N ALA A 4 -41.60 69.77 -3.14
CA ALA A 4 -40.33 69.57 -3.83
C ALA A 4 -40.57 68.65 -5.04
N VAL A 5 -40.56 69.29 -6.21
CA VAL A 5 -40.46 68.68 -7.54
C VAL A 5 -39.01 68.21 -7.71
N ILE A 6 -38.80 66.93 -8.04
CA ILE A 6 -37.52 66.44 -8.57
C ILE A 6 -37.82 65.85 -9.94
N GLU A 7 -37.19 66.45 -10.94
CA GLU A 7 -37.26 66.12 -12.35
C GLU A 7 -36.70 64.72 -12.63
N GLU A 8 -37.47 63.90 -13.33
CA GLU A 8 -37.01 62.67 -13.98
C GLU A 8 -36.15 63.03 -15.20
N ALA A 9 -34.84 63.03 -15.02
CA ALA A 9 -33.89 63.03 -16.13
C ALA A 9 -33.80 61.60 -16.70
N ASN A 10 -34.38 61.42 -17.89
CA ASN A 10 -34.17 60.27 -18.76
C ASN A 10 -32.67 60.11 -19.08
N ILE A 11 -32.03 59.13 -18.45
CA ILE A 11 -30.72 58.62 -18.85
C ILE A 11 -30.96 57.34 -19.66
N PRO A 12 -30.54 57.27 -20.94
CA PRO A 12 -30.69 56.05 -21.72
C PRO A 12 -29.77 54.97 -21.14
N VAL A 13 -30.39 53.91 -20.63
CA VAL A 13 -29.74 52.65 -20.23
C VAL A 13 -29.36 51.92 -21.52
N GLU A 14 -28.25 52.31 -22.10
CA GLU A 14 -27.54 51.52 -23.10
C GLU A 14 -26.18 51.09 -22.53
N ILE A 15 -26.06 49.79 -22.32
CA ILE A 15 -24.81 49.01 -22.27
C ILE A 15 -23.95 49.22 -21.00
N THR A 16 -24.30 48.47 -19.95
CA THR A 16 -23.41 48.17 -18.80
C THR A 16 -23.27 46.66 -18.56
N GLU A 17 -23.21 45.84 -19.61
CA GLU A 17 -22.90 44.39 -19.49
C GLU A 17 -21.47 44.03 -19.95
N LEU A 18 -20.64 45.01 -20.35
CA LEU A 18 -19.29 44.77 -20.89
C LEU A 18 -18.14 45.15 -19.95
N LYS A 19 -18.40 45.61 -18.72
CA LYS A 19 -17.35 46.00 -17.76
C LYS A 19 -17.06 44.98 -16.66
N ASP A 20 -17.94 44.01 -16.43
CA ASP A 20 -17.71 42.99 -15.40
C ASP A 20 -16.82 41.84 -15.88
N THR A 21 -16.76 41.58 -17.18
CA THR A 21 -15.91 40.51 -17.75
C THR A 21 -14.42 40.80 -17.56
N GLU A 22 -14.01 42.07 -17.70
CA GLU A 22 -12.62 42.50 -17.50
C GLU A 22 -12.17 42.37 -16.04
N SER A 23 -13.11 42.49 -15.10
CA SER A 23 -12.90 42.30 -13.66
C SER A 23 -12.71 40.81 -13.32
N THR A 24 -13.59 39.94 -13.83
CA THR A 24 -13.46 38.49 -13.67
C THR A 24 -12.20 37.93 -14.33
N ASP A 25 -11.81 38.43 -15.50
CA ASP A 25 -10.58 37.98 -16.18
C ASP A 25 -9.33 38.41 -15.42
N LYS A 26 -9.32 39.62 -14.85
CA LYS A 26 -8.23 40.09 -13.98
C LYS A 26 -8.16 39.26 -12.69
N PHE A 27 -9.31 38.91 -12.11
CA PHE A 27 -9.37 38.05 -10.93
C PHE A 27 -8.92 36.61 -11.24
N GLN A 28 -9.36 36.02 -12.36
CA GLN A 28 -8.92 34.69 -12.80
C GLN A 28 -7.41 34.66 -13.07
N LYS A 29 -6.86 35.69 -13.73
CA LYS A 29 -5.41 35.84 -13.92
C LYS A 29 -4.68 35.96 -12.58
N PHE A 30 -5.22 36.74 -11.64
CA PHE A 30 -4.64 36.86 -10.30
C PHE A 30 -4.62 35.52 -9.56
N ILE A 31 -5.74 34.77 -9.55
CA ILE A 31 -5.82 33.46 -8.91
C ILE A 31 -4.87 32.46 -9.59
N HIS A 32 -4.79 32.47 -10.92
CA HIS A 32 -3.89 31.59 -11.66
C HIS A 32 -2.43 31.92 -11.33
N GLU A 33 -2.04 33.20 -11.34
CA GLU A 33 -0.69 33.62 -10.94
C GLU A 33 -0.39 33.29 -9.47
N LEU A 34 -1.36 33.45 -8.58
CA LEU A 34 -1.21 33.13 -7.16
C LEU A 34 -0.93 31.63 -6.97
N PHE A 35 -1.71 30.77 -7.62
CA PHE A 35 -1.53 29.32 -7.53
C PHE A 35 -0.30 28.81 -8.28
N GLU A 36 0.13 29.50 -9.35
CA GLU A 36 1.37 29.18 -10.05
C GLU A 36 2.60 29.62 -9.25
N LYS A 37 2.61 30.84 -8.70
CA LYS A 37 3.71 31.36 -7.85
C LYS A 37 3.88 30.57 -6.55
N ASN A 38 2.78 30.10 -5.97
CA ASN A 38 2.81 29.25 -4.76
C ASN A 38 3.09 27.78 -5.07
N GLY A 39 3.31 27.39 -6.33
CA GLY A 39 3.63 26.01 -6.72
C GLY A 39 2.44 25.04 -6.70
N ILE A 40 1.26 25.46 -6.25
CA ILE A 40 0.05 24.63 -6.11
C ILE A 40 -0.34 23.98 -7.44
N LEU A 41 -0.29 24.72 -8.56
CA LEU A 41 -0.58 24.15 -9.89
C LEU A 41 0.46 23.11 -10.33
N ASN A 42 1.72 23.29 -9.95
CA ASN A 42 2.77 22.33 -10.26
C ASN A 42 2.64 21.07 -9.41
N ASP A 43 2.30 21.21 -8.14
CA ASP A 43 2.01 20.08 -7.24
C ASP A 43 0.79 19.30 -7.73
N LEU A 44 -0.28 19.99 -8.12
CA LEU A 44 -1.48 19.37 -8.68
C LEU A 44 -1.19 18.65 -10.00
N ARG A 45 -0.41 19.28 -10.90
CA ARG A 45 0.04 18.64 -12.16
C ARG A 45 0.93 17.42 -11.88
N ALA A 46 1.84 17.49 -10.90
CA ALA A 46 2.70 16.38 -10.53
C ALA A 46 1.91 15.22 -9.92
N TYR A 47 0.97 15.53 -9.03
CA TYR A 47 0.04 14.56 -8.44
C TYR A 47 -0.82 13.87 -9.50
N LEU A 48 -1.44 14.64 -10.41
CA LEU A 48 -2.25 14.09 -11.50
C LEU A 48 -1.42 13.25 -12.46
N ARG A 49 -0.19 13.67 -12.79
CA ARG A 49 0.73 12.86 -13.62
C ARG A 49 1.09 11.54 -12.94
N GLY A 50 1.43 11.56 -11.65
CA GLY A 50 1.69 10.36 -10.86
C GLY A 50 0.47 9.43 -10.85
N HIS A 51 -0.71 9.98 -10.59
CA HIS A 51 -1.96 9.23 -10.57
C HIS A 51 -2.31 8.63 -11.94
N ILE A 52 -2.11 9.36 -13.05
CA ILE A 52 -2.33 8.84 -14.41
C ILE A 52 -1.38 7.68 -14.69
N VAL A 53 -0.10 7.81 -14.32
CA VAL A 53 0.89 6.74 -14.49
C VAL A 53 0.50 5.51 -13.66
N ASP A 54 0.03 5.69 -12.44
CA ASP A 54 -0.41 4.60 -11.58
C ASP A 54 -1.64 3.88 -12.14
N VAL A 55 -2.60 4.62 -12.71
CA VAL A 55 -3.79 4.08 -13.41
C VAL A 55 -3.41 3.34 -14.68
N LEU A 56 -2.42 3.83 -15.44
CA LEU A 56 -1.97 3.16 -16.66
C LEU A 56 -1.21 1.85 -16.36
N LYS A 57 -0.34 1.85 -15.35
CA LYS A 57 0.43 0.65 -14.93
C LYS A 57 -0.48 -0.49 -14.47
N SER A 58 -1.50 -0.15 -13.71
CA SER A 58 -2.50 -1.09 -13.20
C SER A 58 -3.44 -1.59 -14.29
N ALA A 59 -3.81 -0.76 -15.26
CA ALA A 59 -4.53 -1.20 -16.46
C ALA A 59 -3.72 -2.21 -17.30
N GLU A 60 -2.40 -2.04 -17.38
CA GLU A 60 -1.49 -2.96 -18.08
C GLU A 60 -1.30 -4.30 -17.34
N THR A 61 -1.34 -4.29 -16.01
CA THR A 61 -1.10 -5.49 -15.19
C THR A 61 -2.35 -6.37 -15.04
N GLY A 62 -3.54 -5.86 -15.40
CA GLY A 62 -4.83 -6.57 -15.24
C GLY A 62 -5.28 -6.71 -13.78
N ASP A 63 -4.44 -6.33 -12.83
CA ASP A 63 -4.81 -6.18 -11.42
C ASP A 63 -5.68 -4.92 -11.27
N PRO A 64 -6.88 -5.02 -10.68
CA PRO A 64 -7.73 -3.85 -10.49
C PRO A 64 -6.97 -2.80 -9.68
N THR A 65 -6.82 -1.62 -10.27
CA THR A 65 -6.38 -0.40 -9.60
C THR A 65 -6.96 -0.31 -8.18
N PRO A 66 -6.14 -0.19 -7.11
CA PRO A 66 -6.66 0.26 -5.82
C PRO A 66 -7.26 1.68 -5.92
N CYS A 67 -6.90 2.44 -6.95
CA CYS A 67 -7.52 3.70 -7.34
C CYS A 67 -8.84 3.51 -8.13
N GLN A 68 -9.87 3.02 -7.43
CA GLN A 68 -11.26 3.49 -7.58
C GLN A 68 -12.24 2.92 -6.54
N LYS A 69 -11.76 2.20 -5.52
CA LYS A 69 -12.61 1.93 -4.36
C LYS A 69 -12.60 3.05 -3.32
N ASN A 70 -11.59 3.94 -3.28
CA ASN A 70 -11.33 4.72 -2.04
C ASN A 70 -11.31 6.26 -2.11
N PHE A 71 -11.62 6.93 -3.24
CA PHE A 71 -11.91 8.39 -3.21
C PHE A 71 -13.42 8.69 -3.26
N THR A 72 -14.16 7.75 -3.85
CA THR A 72 -15.63 7.68 -3.91
C THR A 72 -16.15 6.44 -3.18
N GLN A 73 -15.37 5.87 -2.25
CA GLN A 73 -15.91 4.89 -1.31
C GLN A 73 -17.07 5.59 -0.66
N ARG A 74 -18.27 5.15 -1.04
CA ARG A 74 -19.51 5.44 -0.34
C ARG A 74 -19.15 5.31 1.13
N LEU A 75 -19.03 6.44 1.83
CA LEU A 75 -19.05 6.48 3.29
C LEU A 75 -20.03 5.39 3.71
N GLU A 76 -19.68 4.53 4.66
CA GLU A 76 -20.61 3.47 5.06
C GLU A 76 -21.97 4.13 5.30
N LEU A 77 -23.06 3.46 4.93
CA LEU A 77 -24.38 4.10 4.89
C LEU A 77 -24.74 4.74 6.24
N THR A 78 -24.23 4.17 7.33
CA THR A 78 -24.24 4.73 8.68
C THR A 78 -23.54 6.08 8.79
N PHE A 79 -22.31 6.23 8.27
CA PHE A 79 -21.60 7.52 8.25
C PHE A 79 -22.26 8.54 7.33
N GLN A 80 -22.84 8.12 6.20
CA GLN A 80 -23.64 9.04 5.38
C GLN A 80 -24.87 9.53 6.15
N ALA A 81 -25.55 8.63 6.86
CA ALA A 81 -26.70 8.98 7.70
C ALA A 81 -26.31 9.93 8.84
N MET A 82 -25.17 9.71 9.49
CA MET A 82 -24.64 10.63 10.50
C MET A 82 -24.28 12.00 9.91
N ASN A 83 -23.53 12.03 8.81
CA ASN A 83 -23.09 13.27 8.20
C ASN A 83 -24.28 14.10 7.73
N ILE A 84 -25.31 13.48 7.13
CA ILE A 84 -26.49 14.23 6.69
C ILE A 84 -27.31 14.77 7.87
N LEU A 85 -27.39 14.03 8.99
CA LEU A 85 -28.01 14.52 10.22
C LEU A 85 -27.27 15.74 10.78
N ILE A 86 -25.94 15.72 10.76
CA ILE A 86 -25.12 16.87 11.17
C ILE A 86 -25.33 18.04 10.21
N THR A 87 -25.34 17.80 8.89
CA THR A 87 -25.62 18.83 7.89
C THR A 87 -26.96 19.52 8.16
N GLU A 88 -28.03 18.76 8.36
CA GLU A 88 -29.35 19.33 8.68
C GLU A 88 -29.31 20.09 10.02
N TYR A 89 -28.67 19.54 11.05
CA TYR A 89 -28.55 20.18 12.35
C TYR A 89 -27.84 21.54 12.27
N LEU A 90 -26.70 21.61 11.58
CA LEU A 90 -25.96 22.86 11.37
C LEU A 90 -26.79 23.86 10.56
N LEU A 91 -27.54 23.37 9.57
CA LEU A 91 -28.41 24.19 8.75
C LEU A 91 -29.56 24.79 9.57
N ARG A 92 -30.20 24.00 10.44
CA ARG A 92 -31.35 24.46 11.24
C ARG A 92 -31.00 25.41 12.36
N LEU A 93 -29.76 25.41 12.82
CA LEU A 93 -29.28 26.35 13.83
C LEU A 93 -28.56 27.55 13.23
N ASP A 94 -28.70 27.76 11.92
CA ASP A 94 -28.09 28.86 11.16
C ASP A 94 -26.55 28.96 11.34
N PHE A 95 -25.88 27.82 11.56
CA PHE A 95 -24.41 27.75 11.63
C PHE A 95 -23.77 27.75 10.25
N ASN A 96 -24.06 28.79 9.46
CA ASN A 96 -23.68 28.89 8.04
C ASN A 96 -22.16 28.76 7.79
N TYR A 97 -21.33 29.33 8.66
CA TYR A 97 -19.87 29.19 8.55
C TYR A 97 -19.42 27.74 8.75
N SER A 98 -19.86 27.10 9.84
CA SER A 98 -19.52 25.71 10.14
C SER A 98 -20.08 24.76 9.07
N LEU A 99 -21.29 25.03 8.58
CA LEU A 99 -21.88 24.29 7.48
C LEU A 99 -21.03 24.40 6.21
N SER A 100 -20.60 25.60 5.82
CA SER A 100 -19.72 25.81 4.66
C SER A 100 -18.43 25.00 4.76
N VAL A 101 -17.72 25.10 5.89
CA VAL A 101 -16.50 24.30 6.15
C VAL A 101 -16.81 22.80 6.08
N PHE A 102 -17.85 22.35 6.78
CA PHE A 102 -18.26 20.94 6.81
C PHE A 102 -18.62 20.40 5.42
N THR A 103 -19.35 21.16 4.62
CA THR A 103 -19.73 20.79 3.25
C THR A 103 -18.54 20.77 2.29
N SER A 104 -17.48 21.52 2.58
CA SER A 104 -16.24 21.51 1.79
C SER A 104 -15.35 20.29 2.09
N GLU A 105 -15.42 19.76 3.31
CA GLU A 105 -14.67 18.58 3.75
C GLU A 105 -15.38 17.26 3.39
N ILE A 106 -16.71 17.28 3.29
CA ILE A 106 -17.53 16.09 3.06
C ILE A 106 -18.10 16.08 1.64
N PRO A 107 -17.94 14.98 0.88
CA PRO A 107 -18.43 14.89 -0.49
C PRO A 107 -19.96 14.68 -0.54
N LEU A 108 -20.73 15.72 -0.24
CA LEU A 108 -22.20 15.70 -0.25
C LEU A 108 -22.79 15.24 -1.60
N SER A 109 -22.10 15.53 -2.71
CA SER A 109 -22.50 15.12 -4.06
C SER A 109 -22.63 13.61 -4.23
N ASN A 110 -21.93 12.83 -3.39
CA ASN A 110 -21.90 11.37 -3.45
C ASN A 110 -22.86 10.70 -2.47
N MET A 111 -23.64 11.47 -1.70
CA MET A 111 -24.59 10.91 -0.73
C MET A 111 -25.86 10.36 -1.39
N VAL A 112 -26.43 9.30 -0.79
CA VAL A 112 -27.62 8.60 -1.31
C VAL A 112 -28.93 9.36 -1.05
N PHE A 113 -28.92 10.36 -0.15
CA PHE A 113 -30.12 11.08 0.28
C PHE A 113 -30.55 12.17 -0.71
N LYS A 114 -31.86 12.31 -0.91
CA LYS A 114 -32.42 13.36 -1.78
C LYS A 114 -32.15 14.75 -1.20
N PHE A 115 -32.18 14.88 0.12
CA PHE A 115 -31.85 16.11 0.85
C PHE A 115 -30.49 16.70 0.42
N ALA A 116 -29.42 15.90 0.35
CA ALA A 116 -28.10 16.36 -0.06
C ALA A 116 -28.10 16.94 -1.49
N LYS A 117 -28.82 16.30 -2.40
CA LYS A 117 -28.93 16.73 -3.80
C LYS A 117 -29.74 18.02 -3.94
N THR A 118 -30.75 18.21 -3.09
CA THR A 118 -31.52 19.45 -3.06
C THR A 118 -30.66 20.57 -2.48
N LEU A 119 -29.96 20.33 -1.37
CA LEU A 119 -29.08 21.32 -0.73
C LEU A 119 -28.05 21.91 -1.70
N LEU A 120 -27.43 21.07 -2.54
CA LEU A 120 -26.45 21.53 -3.53
C LEU A 120 -27.05 22.32 -4.71
N LYS A 121 -28.37 22.23 -4.93
CA LYS A 121 -29.06 22.91 -6.04
C LYS A 121 -29.75 24.20 -5.61
N THR A 122 -30.07 24.33 -4.32
CA THR A 122 -30.83 25.47 -3.80
C THR A 122 -29.92 26.68 -3.63
N THR A 123 -30.39 27.85 -4.10
CA THR A 123 -29.76 29.16 -3.89
C THR A 123 -30.22 29.79 -2.56
N ASP A 124 -29.41 30.71 -2.01
CA ASP A 124 -29.42 31.19 -0.61
C ASP A 124 -30.77 31.52 0.04
N SER A 125 -31.80 31.93 -0.72
CA SER A 125 -33.09 32.36 -0.16
C SER A 125 -34.03 31.22 0.26
N ALA A 126 -33.85 30.00 -0.26
CA ALA A 126 -34.75 28.86 0.00
C ALA A 126 -34.13 27.78 0.90
N ILE A 127 -32.96 28.05 1.48
CA ILE A 127 -32.20 27.04 2.22
C ILE A 127 -32.84 26.76 3.59
N SER A 128 -33.38 27.78 4.28
CA SER A 128 -33.95 27.64 5.63
C SER A 128 -35.21 26.74 5.70
N GLU A 129 -35.93 26.58 4.59
CA GLU A 129 -37.14 25.73 4.52
C GLU A 129 -36.82 24.25 4.22
N LEU A 130 -35.56 23.91 3.94
CA LEU A 130 -35.21 22.56 3.56
C LEU A 130 -35.40 21.58 4.74
N ARG A 131 -36.19 20.52 4.52
CA ARG A 131 -36.40 19.40 5.46
C ARG A 131 -36.07 18.08 4.80
N PHE A 132 -35.80 17.07 5.62
CA PHE A 132 -35.80 15.69 5.13
C PHE A 132 -37.18 15.29 4.63
N GLY A 133 -37.23 14.73 3.41
CA GLY A 133 -38.42 14.02 2.95
C GLY A 133 -38.60 12.73 3.75
N GLU A 134 -39.84 12.27 3.91
CA GLU A 134 -40.15 11.06 4.69
C GLU A 134 -39.31 9.84 4.29
N SER A 135 -39.09 9.65 2.98
CA SER A 135 -38.24 8.57 2.47
C SER A 135 -36.79 8.64 2.96
N ASP A 136 -36.24 9.84 3.12
CA ASP A 136 -34.88 10.02 3.61
C ASP A 136 -34.83 9.78 5.13
N ILE A 137 -35.85 10.22 5.89
CA ILE A 137 -35.96 9.97 7.34
C ILE A 137 -35.91 8.46 7.62
N TRP A 138 -36.76 7.68 6.96
CA TRP A 138 -36.80 6.22 7.16
C TRP A 138 -35.47 5.54 6.80
N ARG A 139 -34.81 5.99 5.72
CA ARG A 139 -33.49 5.46 5.33
C ARG A 139 -32.42 5.79 6.37
N ILE A 140 -32.40 7.02 6.88
CA ILE A 140 -31.45 7.46 7.93
C ILE A 140 -31.64 6.58 9.17
N LEU A 141 -32.88 6.43 9.66
CA LEU A 141 -33.16 5.60 10.83
C LEU A 141 -32.74 4.14 10.63
N ASN A 142 -33.05 3.56 9.47
CA ASN A 142 -32.65 2.20 9.12
C ASN A 142 -31.11 2.03 9.10
N TYR A 143 -30.38 2.99 8.53
CA TYR A 143 -28.92 2.95 8.48
C TYR A 143 -28.25 3.20 9.84
N LEU A 144 -28.93 3.86 10.77
CA LEU A 144 -28.50 3.96 12.18
C LEU A 144 -28.85 2.71 13.00
N GLY A 145 -29.49 1.71 12.40
CA GLY A 145 -29.88 0.46 13.08
C GLY A 145 -31.20 0.54 13.85
N ILE A 146 -31.97 1.63 13.69
CA ILE A 146 -33.31 1.75 14.26
C ILE A 146 -34.28 1.05 13.28
N LYS A 147 -34.90 -0.04 13.72
CA LYS A 147 -35.86 -0.78 12.90
C LYS A 147 -37.04 0.11 12.50
N CYS A 148 -37.35 0.17 11.20
CA CYS A 148 -38.45 0.98 10.66
C CYS A 148 -39.81 0.62 11.28
N ASP A 149 -40.02 -0.65 11.63
CA ASP A 149 -41.27 -1.14 12.19
C ASP A 149 -41.39 -0.90 13.71
N SER A 150 -40.42 -0.21 14.31
CA SER A 150 -40.46 0.11 15.74
C SER A 150 -41.41 1.29 16.01
N GLU A 151 -42.17 1.19 17.11
CA GLU A 151 -42.97 2.31 17.64
C GLU A 151 -42.10 3.56 17.87
N HIS A 152 -40.84 3.35 18.24
CA HIS A 152 -39.83 4.39 18.41
C HIS A 152 -39.55 5.16 17.11
N ALA A 153 -39.38 4.48 15.98
CA ALA A 153 -39.15 5.14 14.70
C ALA A 153 -40.37 5.98 14.29
N SER A 154 -41.58 5.46 14.50
CA SER A 154 -42.83 6.18 14.24
C SER A 154 -42.95 7.44 15.11
N LYS A 155 -42.63 7.33 16.40
CA LYS A 155 -42.62 8.47 17.34
C LYS A 155 -41.58 9.52 16.96
N ILE A 156 -40.37 9.12 16.52
CA ILE A 156 -39.35 10.06 16.04
C ILE A 156 -39.86 10.84 14.83
N VAL A 157 -40.49 10.15 13.87
CA VAL A 157 -41.06 10.77 12.65
C VAL A 157 -42.20 11.72 13.01
N GLU A 158 -43.07 11.36 13.95
CA GLU A 158 -44.16 12.22 14.44
C GLU A 158 -43.65 13.47 15.15
N VAL A 159 -42.64 13.33 16.02
CA VAL A 159 -42.00 14.46 16.72
C VAL A 159 -41.33 15.40 15.72
N TYR A 160 -40.64 14.88 14.70
CA TYR A 160 -40.00 15.69 13.67
C TYR A 160 -41.03 16.43 12.76
N LYS A 161 -42.17 15.80 12.47
CA LYS A 161 -43.27 16.43 11.71
C LYS A 161 -43.99 17.51 12.51
N SER A 162 -44.21 17.28 13.81
CA SER A 162 -44.93 18.22 14.68
C SER A 162 -44.10 19.44 15.09
N GLN A 163 -42.77 19.30 15.19
CA GLN A 163 -41.86 20.40 15.51
C GLN A 163 -41.13 20.87 14.25
N THR A 164 -41.59 21.98 13.67
CA THR A 164 -41.06 22.53 12.41
C THR A 164 -39.60 22.96 12.52
N ASP A 165 -39.16 23.37 13.70
CA ASP A 165 -37.85 24.02 13.90
C ASP A 165 -36.80 23.04 14.43
N SER A 166 -37.22 21.86 14.89
CA SER A 166 -36.29 20.89 15.46
C SER A 166 -35.61 20.04 14.38
N PRO A 167 -34.27 19.92 14.40
CA PRO A 167 -33.55 19.02 13.51
C PRO A 167 -33.78 17.56 13.88
N LEU A 168 -33.71 16.65 12.91
CA LEU A 168 -34.00 15.22 13.10
C LEU A 168 -33.08 14.58 14.15
N LEU A 169 -31.82 15.02 14.19
CA LEU A 169 -30.85 14.56 15.20
C LEU A 169 -31.34 14.82 16.63
N TRP A 170 -31.94 15.98 16.89
CA TRP A 170 -32.51 16.32 18.18
C TRP A 170 -33.71 15.45 18.52
N CYS A 171 -34.59 15.20 17.54
CA CYS A 171 -35.74 14.31 17.70
C CYS A 171 -35.31 12.87 18.05
N ILE A 172 -34.26 12.35 17.40
CA ILE A 172 -33.66 11.05 17.73
C ILE A 172 -33.16 11.06 19.18
N LEU A 173 -32.30 12.01 19.55
CA LEU A 173 -31.72 12.09 20.90
C LEU A 173 -32.78 12.26 22.00
N LYS A 174 -33.85 13.01 21.74
CA LYS A 174 -34.97 13.15 22.69
C LYS A 174 -35.74 11.84 22.91
N CYS A 175 -35.71 10.93 21.94
CA CYS A 175 -36.32 9.62 22.04
C CYS A 175 -35.36 8.54 22.59
N VAL A 176 -34.04 8.81 22.69
CA VAL A 176 -33.03 7.88 23.25
C VAL A 176 -33.18 7.62 24.76
N PRO A 177 -33.59 8.57 25.63
CA PRO A 177 -33.84 8.30 27.05
C PRO A 177 -34.85 7.17 27.33
N MET A 178 -35.65 6.76 26.33
CA MET A 178 -36.50 5.56 26.45
C MET A 178 -35.72 4.23 26.51
N TYR A 179 -34.41 4.23 26.26
CA TYR A 179 -33.54 3.05 26.32
C TYR A 179 -32.79 2.89 27.66
N HIS A 180 -32.93 3.83 28.61
CA HIS A 180 -32.14 3.84 29.85
C HIS A 180 -32.92 3.68 31.16
N GLU A 181 -34.17 3.20 31.12
CA GLU A 181 -34.71 2.46 32.25
C GLU A 181 -34.49 0.97 31.96
N PRO A 182 -33.37 0.36 32.39
CA PRO A 182 -33.30 -1.09 32.42
C PRO A 182 -34.42 -1.55 33.36
N THR A 183 -35.45 -2.12 32.76
CA THR A 183 -36.47 -2.92 33.43
C THR A 183 -35.79 -4.18 33.97
N PHE A 184 -34.95 -4.04 35.00
CA PHE A 184 -34.40 -5.13 35.78
C PHE A 184 -35.24 -5.26 37.05
N LEU A 185 -36.18 -6.20 36.99
CA LEU A 185 -36.55 -7.12 38.07
C LEU A 185 -36.49 -6.59 39.52
N GLU A 186 -37.59 -6.01 39.99
CA GLU A 186 -38.31 -6.51 41.18
C GLU A 186 -39.66 -5.77 41.29
N GLN A 187 -40.69 -6.30 40.64
CA GLN A 187 -42.07 -5.94 40.95
C GLN A 187 -42.46 -6.65 42.25
N VAL A 188 -41.93 -6.14 43.38
CA VAL A 188 -42.50 -6.41 44.70
C VAL A 188 -43.82 -5.64 44.77
N HIS A 189 -44.91 -6.40 44.82
CA HIS A 189 -46.26 -5.93 45.06
C HIS A 189 -46.31 -4.88 46.17
N THR A 190 -46.58 -3.62 45.80
CA THR A 190 -47.26 -2.68 46.69
C THR A 190 -48.59 -2.32 46.05
N SER A 191 -49.61 -2.94 46.63
CA SER A 191 -51.03 -2.76 46.38
C SER A 191 -51.47 -1.29 46.47
N LYS A 192 -52.08 -0.78 45.41
CA LYS A 192 -53.15 0.21 45.49
C LYS A 192 -54.32 -0.22 44.60
N GLU A 193 -55.44 -0.44 45.28
CA GLU A 193 -56.83 -0.29 44.86
C GLU A 193 -57.06 0.05 43.38
N SER A 194 -57.77 -0.84 42.66
CA SER A 194 -58.92 -0.45 41.83
C SER A 194 -59.69 -1.67 41.34
N LEU A 195 -61.01 -1.49 41.35
CA LEU A 195 -62.10 -2.43 41.12
C LEU A 195 -62.27 -2.82 39.63
N SER A 196 -62.99 -3.94 39.41
CA SER A 196 -63.69 -4.45 38.21
C SER A 196 -63.08 -5.75 37.65
N SER A 197 -63.74 -6.90 37.83
CA SER A 197 -64.86 -7.47 37.04
C SER A 197 -64.39 -7.99 35.68
N ASP A 198 -64.08 -9.28 35.57
CA ASP A 198 -64.94 -10.27 34.87
C ASP A 198 -64.24 -11.62 34.64
N LYS A 199 -64.92 -12.66 35.13
CA LYS A 199 -65.07 -14.06 34.71
C LYS A 199 -64.14 -14.63 33.61
N SER A 200 -63.44 -15.73 33.93
CA SER A 200 -63.56 -17.09 33.31
C SER A 200 -62.60 -18.05 34.05
N GLU A 201 -63.07 -19.17 34.64
CA GLU A 201 -63.05 -20.54 34.05
C GLU A 201 -61.66 -20.91 33.48
N ASP A 202 -60.97 -22.01 33.81
CA ASP A 202 -61.22 -23.20 34.62
C ASP A 202 -59.85 -23.93 34.67
N SER A 203 -59.28 -24.30 35.83
CA SER A 203 -58.24 -25.35 35.90
C SER A 203 -57.88 -25.72 37.35
N PRO A 204 -57.86 -27.01 37.71
CA PRO A 204 -57.78 -27.45 39.10
C PRO A 204 -56.34 -27.75 39.58
N GLU A 205 -56.20 -27.63 40.90
CA GLU A 205 -55.28 -28.36 41.78
C GLU A 205 -53.77 -28.08 41.67
N ASP A 206 -53.26 -27.23 42.58
CA ASP A 206 -52.22 -27.74 43.47
C ASP A 206 -52.27 -27.10 44.87
N LYS A 207 -52.27 -27.96 45.89
CA LYS A 207 -52.41 -27.63 47.31
C LYS A 207 -51.03 -27.36 47.89
N THR A 208 -50.74 -26.12 48.27
CA THR A 208 -49.75 -25.86 49.33
C THR A 208 -50.29 -24.89 50.38
N THR A 209 -50.55 -25.48 51.53
CA THR A 209 -50.93 -24.90 52.81
C THR A 209 -49.98 -23.79 53.28
N PHE A 210 -50.55 -22.63 53.61
CA PHE A 210 -49.90 -21.57 54.40
C PHE A 210 -49.68 -22.03 55.86
N PRO A 211 -48.50 -21.81 56.47
CA PRO A 211 -48.34 -21.94 57.91
C PRO A 211 -48.59 -20.61 58.63
N HIS A 212 -49.44 -20.70 59.65
CA HIS A 212 -49.80 -19.68 60.62
C HIS A 212 -48.62 -18.88 61.21
N GLN A 213 -48.91 -17.59 61.43
CA GLN A 213 -48.30 -16.72 62.43
C GLN A 213 -48.01 -17.47 63.74
N ARG A 214 -46.73 -17.61 64.08
CA ARG A 214 -46.26 -17.96 65.43
C ARG A 214 -45.46 -16.79 65.99
N THR A 215 -45.96 -16.21 67.07
CA THR A 215 -45.23 -15.27 67.92
C THR A 215 -43.95 -15.95 68.45
N ASN A 216 -42.81 -15.62 67.85
CA ASN A 216 -41.51 -16.13 68.25
C ASN A 216 -41.09 -15.52 69.60
N LYS A 217 -41.43 -16.22 70.69
CA LYS A 217 -40.73 -16.04 71.98
C LYS A 217 -39.28 -16.52 71.77
N CYS A 218 -38.37 -15.57 71.70
CA CYS A 218 -36.95 -15.83 71.51
C CYS A 218 -36.39 -16.63 72.70
N LYS A 219 -35.97 -17.88 72.46
CA LYS A 219 -35.37 -18.78 73.47
C LYS A 219 -33.91 -18.43 73.83
N HIS A 220 -33.39 -17.30 73.37
CA HIS A 220 -31.99 -16.88 73.57
C HIS A 220 -31.61 -16.70 75.06
N TYR A 221 -32.60 -16.46 75.92
CA TYR A 221 -32.40 -16.33 77.37
C TYR A 221 -31.77 -17.56 78.03
N THR A 222 -31.99 -18.77 77.51
CA THR A 222 -31.43 -19.99 78.11
C THR A 222 -29.96 -20.25 77.75
N VAL A 223 -29.40 -19.50 76.78
CA VAL A 223 -28.06 -19.78 76.23
C VAL A 223 -27.12 -18.58 76.33
N CYS A 224 -27.64 -17.36 76.41
CA CYS A 224 -26.83 -16.15 76.51
C CYS A 224 -26.70 -15.65 77.95
N MET A 225 -25.48 -15.72 78.49
CA MET A 225 -25.12 -15.23 79.82
C MET A 225 -25.52 -13.75 80.05
N ALA A 226 -25.38 -12.89 79.02
CA ALA A 226 -25.77 -11.48 79.14
C ALA A 226 -27.29 -11.29 79.29
N CYS A 227 -28.10 -12.11 78.60
CA CYS A 227 -29.55 -12.12 78.79
C CYS A 227 -29.92 -12.71 80.15
N GLN A 228 -29.22 -13.77 80.59
CA GLN A 228 -29.41 -14.42 81.88
C GLN A 228 -29.21 -13.46 83.05
N GLU A 229 -28.09 -12.72 83.04
CA GLU A 229 -27.80 -11.68 84.03
C GLU A 229 -28.85 -10.58 84.05
N ARG A 230 -29.33 -10.14 82.88
CA ARG A 230 -30.32 -9.05 82.78
C ARG A 230 -31.62 -9.42 83.49
N VAL A 231 -32.12 -10.64 83.31
CA VAL A 231 -33.34 -11.11 84.01
C VAL A 231 -33.09 -11.36 85.49
N SER A 232 -31.90 -11.83 85.88
CA SER A 232 -31.54 -11.96 87.30
C SER A 232 -31.56 -10.61 88.02
N ARG A 233 -31.03 -9.55 87.40
CA ARG A 233 -31.10 -8.17 87.93
C ARG A 233 -32.55 -7.67 88.03
N PHE A 234 -33.42 -8.01 87.06
CA PHE A 234 -34.84 -7.67 87.13
C PHE A 234 -35.58 -8.42 88.25
N LYS A 235 -35.33 -9.73 88.43
CA LYS A 235 -35.90 -10.51 89.54
C LYS A 235 -35.44 -9.98 90.90
N GLU A 236 -34.18 -9.58 91.02
CA GLU A 236 -33.64 -9.04 92.27
C GLU A 236 -34.24 -7.68 92.62
N LYS A 237 -34.43 -6.79 91.63
CA LYS A 237 -35.16 -5.52 91.81
C LYS A 237 -36.60 -5.76 92.28
N TYR A 238 -37.29 -6.76 91.74
CA TYR A 238 -38.65 -7.10 92.15
C TYR A 238 -38.71 -7.61 93.60
N LYS A 239 -37.78 -8.48 94.00
CA LYS A 239 -37.68 -8.95 95.39
C LYS A 239 -37.39 -7.81 96.38
N ARG A 240 -36.48 -6.89 96.04
CA ARG A 240 -36.18 -5.73 96.89
C ARG A 240 -37.38 -4.78 97.05
N LYS A 241 -38.22 -4.63 96.02
CA LYS A 241 -39.48 -3.85 96.12
C LYS A 241 -40.53 -4.56 96.96
N GLN A 242 -40.62 -5.89 96.88
CA GLN A 242 -41.57 -6.68 97.65
C GLN A 242 -41.25 -6.64 99.17
N ILE A 243 -39.97 -6.69 99.55
CA ILE A 243 -39.52 -6.58 100.95
C ILE A 243 -39.85 -5.18 101.54
N LYS A 244 -39.70 -4.11 100.75
CA LYS A 244 -40.04 -2.74 101.20
C LYS A 244 -41.53 -2.50 101.42
N LEU A 245 -42.40 -3.32 100.84
CA LEU A 245 -43.85 -3.25 101.03
C LEU A 245 -44.31 -3.97 102.30
N GLU A 246 -43.51 -4.89 102.85
CA GLU A 246 -43.83 -5.64 104.07
C GLU A 246 -43.32 -4.96 105.36
N GLU A 247 -42.46 -3.93 105.27
CA GLU A 247 -41.80 -3.29 106.42
C GLU A 247 -42.50 -2.03 107.01
N ASN A 248 -43.75 -1.72 106.65
CA ASN A 248 -44.47 -0.59 107.27
C ASN A 248 -45.66 -1.02 108.14
N PRO A 249 -45.44 -1.33 109.43
CA PRO A 249 -46.52 -1.40 110.40
C PRO A 249 -46.74 -0.06 111.11
N LYS A 250 -47.98 0.40 111.04
CA LYS A 250 -48.76 1.08 112.10
C LYS A 250 -48.17 2.35 112.74
N VAL A 251 -48.77 3.50 112.41
CA VAL A 251 -49.15 4.51 113.42
C VAL A 251 -50.54 5.06 113.04
N SER A 252 -51.53 4.76 113.89
CA SER A 252 -52.87 5.36 113.87
C SER A 252 -52.85 6.62 114.73
N GLU A 253 -53.22 7.77 114.16
CA GLU A 253 -53.57 8.95 114.94
C GLU A 253 -54.62 9.80 114.19
N ALA A 254 -55.49 10.44 114.98
CA ALA A 254 -56.84 10.84 114.59
C ALA A 254 -56.95 11.80 113.38
N LEU A 255 -57.90 11.46 112.50
CA LEU A 255 -58.23 12.13 111.25
C LEU A 255 -58.70 13.57 111.44
N ASN A 256 -57.84 14.53 111.07
CA ASN A 256 -58.27 15.82 110.57
C ASN A 256 -58.42 15.72 109.04
N VAL A 257 -59.66 15.62 108.56
CA VAL A 257 -60.02 15.37 107.15
C VAL A 257 -59.37 16.39 106.20
N GLU A 258 -59.15 17.63 106.65
CA GLU A 258 -58.54 18.67 105.82
C GLU A 258 -57.03 18.45 105.60
N THR A 259 -56.31 18.01 106.63
CA THR A 259 -54.89 17.64 106.53
C THR A 259 -54.71 16.38 105.68
N PHE A 260 -55.64 15.43 105.79
CA PHE A 260 -55.62 14.22 104.95
C PHE A 260 -55.78 14.58 103.47
N MET A 261 -56.76 15.42 103.09
CA MET A 261 -56.95 15.83 101.70
C MET A 261 -55.75 16.61 101.14
N LYS A 262 -55.09 17.46 101.95
CA LYS A 262 -53.84 18.14 101.55
C LYS A 262 -52.69 17.14 101.35
N ASN A 263 -52.55 16.15 102.23
CA ASN A 263 -51.54 15.10 102.09
C ASN A 263 -51.78 14.20 100.87
N VAL A 264 -53.04 13.88 100.58
CA VAL A 264 -53.44 13.17 99.35
C VAL A 264 -53.05 13.98 98.11
N GLY A 265 -53.33 15.29 98.09
CA GLY A 265 -52.94 16.16 96.96
C GLY A 265 -51.43 16.38 96.81
N ILE A 266 -50.62 16.17 97.86
CA ILE A 266 -49.14 16.17 97.77
C ILE A 266 -48.65 14.82 97.23
N LEU A 267 -49.22 13.70 97.71
CA LEU A 267 -48.92 12.36 97.22
C LEU A 267 -49.29 12.20 95.74
N GLU A 268 -50.45 12.69 95.33
CA GLU A 268 -50.89 12.68 93.92
C GLU A 268 -49.94 13.47 93.03
N ARG A 269 -49.54 14.68 93.44
CA ARG A 269 -48.55 15.48 92.70
C ARG A 269 -47.19 14.79 92.64
N SER A 270 -46.71 14.26 93.76
CA SER A 270 -45.44 13.51 93.80
C SER A 270 -45.48 12.26 92.92
N LEU A 271 -46.62 11.56 92.86
CA LEU A 271 -46.77 10.38 92.00
C LEU A 271 -46.82 10.78 90.52
N ILE A 272 -47.52 11.87 90.20
CA ILE A 272 -47.57 12.42 88.84
C ILE A 272 -46.16 12.83 88.38
N ASP A 273 -45.40 13.55 89.22
CA ASP A 273 -44.03 13.95 88.93
C ASP A 273 -43.09 12.73 88.75
N GLU A 274 -43.21 11.71 89.60
CA GLU A 274 -42.43 10.47 89.45
C GLU A 274 -42.81 9.72 88.17
N MET A 275 -44.10 9.66 87.82
CA MET A 275 -44.55 9.07 86.57
C MET A 275 -44.04 9.85 85.35
N PHE A 276 -44.01 11.19 85.41
CA PHE A 276 -43.45 12.02 84.34
C PHE A 276 -41.95 11.85 84.20
N GLU A 277 -41.19 11.79 85.30
CA GLU A 277 -39.74 11.54 85.24
C GLU A 277 -39.43 10.12 84.73
N GLN A 278 -40.22 9.11 85.12
CA GLN A 278 -40.09 7.76 84.55
C GLN A 278 -40.39 7.74 83.05
N LEU A 279 -41.46 8.42 82.62
CA LEU A 279 -41.84 8.52 81.21
C LEU A 279 -40.77 9.26 80.40
N LYS A 280 -40.25 10.37 80.93
CA LYS A 280 -39.15 11.14 80.33
C LYS A 280 -37.89 10.29 80.19
N ALA A 281 -37.51 9.55 81.23
CA ALA A 281 -36.36 8.64 81.15
C ALA A 281 -36.54 7.55 80.09
N VAL A 282 -37.75 6.98 79.94
CA VAL A 282 -38.04 6.00 78.87
C VAL A 282 -37.90 6.65 77.49
N TYR A 283 -38.50 7.83 77.28
CA TYR A 283 -38.37 8.55 76.01
C TYR A 283 -36.93 8.93 75.68
N GLU A 284 -36.15 9.43 76.64
CA GLU A 284 -34.74 9.74 76.44
C GLU A 284 -33.95 8.48 76.04
N THR A 285 -34.19 7.34 76.71
CA THR A 285 -33.54 6.08 76.33
C THR A 285 -33.95 5.55 74.95
N GLU A 286 -35.21 5.74 74.55
CA GLU A 286 -35.69 5.33 73.23
C GLU A 286 -35.08 6.20 72.14
N VAL A 287 -35.02 7.52 72.35
CA VAL A 287 -34.36 8.47 71.45
C VAL A 287 -32.87 8.14 71.31
N ASP A 288 -32.18 7.84 72.41
CA ASP A 288 -30.78 7.44 72.38
C ASP A 288 -30.57 6.12 71.63
N MET A 289 -31.44 5.12 71.82
CA MET A 289 -31.40 3.87 71.07
C MET A 289 -31.61 4.08 69.56
N ILE A 290 -32.56 4.94 69.17
CA ILE A 290 -32.80 5.29 67.76
C ILE A 290 -31.58 6.01 67.18
N ARG A 291 -30.96 6.93 67.93
CA ARG A 291 -29.74 7.64 67.53
C ARG A 291 -28.59 6.65 67.30
N ASP A 292 -28.37 5.72 68.22
CA ASP A 292 -27.33 4.69 68.10
C ASP A 292 -27.58 3.74 66.91
N GLU A 293 -28.84 3.37 66.64
CA GLU A 293 -29.18 2.53 65.50
C GLU A 293 -28.94 3.25 64.18
N ASN A 294 -29.32 4.53 64.09
CA ASN A 294 -29.08 5.36 62.91
C ASN A 294 -27.59 5.59 62.69
N GLU A 295 -26.80 5.84 63.74
CA GLU A 295 -25.35 5.96 63.63
C GLU A 295 -24.72 4.65 63.12
N LYS A 296 -25.17 3.49 63.61
CA LYS A 296 -24.72 2.18 63.11
C LYS A 296 -25.11 1.96 61.65
N LYS A 297 -26.30 2.37 61.22
CA LYS A 297 -26.74 2.31 59.82
C LYS A 297 -25.83 3.16 58.92
N ILE A 298 -25.56 4.40 59.33
CA ILE A 298 -24.65 5.31 58.60
C ILE A 298 -23.24 4.71 58.53
N LYS A 299 -22.68 4.23 59.64
CA LYS A 299 -21.35 3.59 59.67
C LYS A 299 -21.25 2.39 58.73
N ARG A 300 -22.27 1.52 58.69
CA ARG A 300 -22.32 0.39 57.73
C ARG A 300 -22.41 0.87 56.29
N SER A 301 -23.23 1.89 56.01
CA SER A 301 -23.35 2.48 54.67
C SER A 301 -22.02 3.06 54.18
N ILE A 302 -21.31 3.79 55.04
CA ILE A 302 -19.99 4.37 54.73
C ILE A 302 -18.96 3.26 54.49
N ALA A 303 -18.93 2.21 55.33
CA ALA A 303 -18.03 1.09 55.16
C ALA A 303 -18.28 0.33 53.84
N ASN A 304 -19.54 0.11 53.48
CA ASN A 304 -19.90 -0.51 52.20
C ASN A 304 -19.48 0.34 51.01
N HIS A 305 -19.69 1.66 51.07
CA HIS A 305 -19.25 2.58 50.01
C HIS A 305 -17.72 2.63 49.89
N ALA A 306 -16.99 2.60 51.01
CA ALA A 306 -15.53 2.52 51.00
C ALA A 306 -15.02 1.22 50.35
N LEU A 307 -15.66 0.09 50.63
CA LEU A 307 -15.34 -1.19 49.97
C LEU A 307 -15.66 -1.17 48.46
N GLN A 308 -16.74 -0.52 48.04
CA GLN A 308 -17.06 -0.35 46.63
C GLN A 308 -16.01 0.50 45.90
N LEU A 309 -15.60 1.63 46.50
CA LEU A 309 -14.53 2.46 45.96
C LEU A 309 -13.20 1.72 45.87
N GLN A 310 -12.89 0.87 46.85
CA GLN A 310 -11.69 0.04 46.81
C GLN A 310 -11.73 -0.95 45.65
N ARG A 311 -12.84 -1.67 45.44
CA ARG A 311 -12.99 -2.59 44.30
C ARG A 311 -12.84 -1.86 42.97
N TYR A 312 -13.47 -0.70 42.83
CA TYR A 312 -13.37 0.11 41.62
C TYR A 312 -11.92 0.56 41.34
N ARG A 313 -11.18 0.92 42.41
CA ARG A 313 -9.75 1.23 42.30
C ARG A 313 -8.93 0.02 41.83
N GLU A 314 -9.17 -1.16 42.39
CA GLU A 314 -8.48 -2.40 42.02
C GLU A 314 -8.77 -2.80 40.57
N GLU A 315 -10.03 -2.67 40.12
CA GLU A 315 -10.44 -2.90 38.72
C GLU A 315 -9.74 -1.93 37.75
N LEU A 316 -9.66 -0.64 38.11
CA LEU A 316 -8.93 0.35 37.33
C LEU A 316 -7.43 0.03 37.28
N GLU A 317 -6.80 -0.29 38.41
CA GLU A 317 -5.38 -0.66 38.47
C GLU A 317 -5.07 -1.89 37.61
N GLN A 318 -5.94 -2.91 37.63
CA GLN A 318 -5.84 -4.09 36.76
C GLN A 318 -5.98 -3.72 35.28
N SER A 319 -6.98 -2.90 34.94
CA SER A 319 -7.20 -2.42 33.56
C SER A 319 -5.99 -1.63 33.03
N PHE A 320 -5.39 -0.78 33.87
CA PHE A 320 -4.17 -0.05 33.52
C PHE A 320 -2.97 -0.99 33.35
N ALA A 321 -2.80 -1.97 34.23
CA ALA A 321 -1.71 -2.95 34.14
C ALA A 321 -1.80 -3.77 32.83
N GLU A 322 -3.00 -4.20 32.46
CA GLU A 322 -3.26 -4.94 31.22
C GLU A 322 -3.00 -4.07 29.98
N ARG A 323 -3.53 -2.83 29.95
CA ARG A 323 -3.26 -1.89 28.86
C ARG A 323 -1.76 -1.60 28.72
N HIS A 324 -1.06 -1.47 29.84
CA HIS A 324 0.39 -1.25 29.84
C HIS A 324 1.16 -2.46 29.32
N ARG A 325 0.74 -3.70 29.64
CA ARG A 325 1.30 -4.93 29.06
C ARG A 325 1.10 -4.96 27.54
N GLN A 326 -0.11 -4.68 27.05
CA GLN A 326 -0.41 -4.62 25.62
C GLN A 326 0.44 -3.56 24.90
N LEU A 327 0.64 -2.39 25.50
CA LEU A 327 1.52 -1.36 24.94
C LEU A 327 2.98 -1.81 24.88
N ARG A 328 3.49 -2.55 25.87
CA ARG A 328 4.84 -3.12 25.81
C ARG A 328 4.97 -4.15 24.69
N GLU A 329 3.98 -5.02 24.51
CA GLU A 329 3.96 -6.01 23.44
C GLU A 329 3.91 -5.35 22.06
N ARG A 330 3.04 -4.34 21.86
CA ARG A 330 3.01 -3.54 20.63
C ARG A 330 4.33 -2.83 20.35
N ARG A 331 4.97 -2.27 21.39
CA ARG A 331 6.30 -1.65 21.25
C ARG A 331 7.36 -2.65 20.81
N ARG A 332 7.35 -3.88 21.34
CA ARG A 332 8.27 -4.95 20.91
C ARG A 332 8.05 -5.32 19.46
N LEU A 333 6.80 -5.49 19.04
CA LEU A 333 6.45 -5.77 17.63
C LEU A 333 6.90 -4.65 16.69
N LEU A 334 6.67 -3.38 17.06
CA LEU A 334 7.14 -2.24 16.27
C LEU A 334 8.67 -2.18 16.17
N CYS A 335 9.39 -2.48 17.26
CA CYS A 335 10.84 -2.56 17.22
C CYS A 335 11.33 -3.71 16.33
N GLU A 336 10.67 -4.86 16.32
CA GLU A 336 11.00 -5.97 15.45
C GLU A 336 10.74 -5.63 13.98
N LEU A 337 9.59 -5.03 13.68
CA LEU A 337 9.24 -4.57 12.34
C LEU A 337 10.24 -3.53 11.82
N ALA A 338 10.65 -2.59 12.67
CA ALA A 338 11.68 -1.60 12.32
C ALA A 338 13.03 -2.27 11.98
N ARG A 339 13.44 -3.32 12.71
CA ARG A 339 14.66 -4.08 12.39
C ARG A 339 14.53 -4.83 11.06
N ARG A 340 13.38 -5.46 10.80
CA ARG A 340 13.12 -6.15 9.52
C ARG A 340 13.17 -5.17 8.34
N LEU A 341 12.56 -3.98 8.49
CA LEU A 341 12.65 -2.91 7.49
C LEU A 341 14.09 -2.45 7.27
N ALA A 342 14.86 -2.22 8.32
CA ALA A 342 16.27 -1.84 8.19
C ALA A 342 17.11 -2.92 7.49
N ALA A 343 16.86 -4.20 7.79
CA ALA A 343 17.51 -5.32 7.11
C ALA A 343 17.13 -5.39 5.63
N ALA A 344 15.85 -5.21 5.30
CA ALA A 344 15.38 -5.17 3.91
C ALA A 344 16.00 -4.00 3.14
N GLN A 345 16.09 -2.81 3.72
CA GLN A 345 16.77 -1.67 3.12
C GLN A 345 18.26 -1.90 2.90
N ALA A 346 18.94 -2.61 3.82
CA ALA A 346 20.34 -2.98 3.63
C ALA A 346 20.50 -3.99 2.46
N GLN A 347 19.58 -4.95 2.34
CA GLN A 347 19.56 -5.89 1.20
C GLN A 347 19.29 -5.17 -0.12
N GLU A 348 18.35 -4.22 -0.16
CA GLU A 348 18.05 -3.41 -1.33
C GLU A 348 19.27 -2.61 -1.80
N LYS A 349 20.00 -1.98 -0.87
CA LYS A 349 21.26 -1.28 -1.18
C LYS A 349 22.31 -2.24 -1.76
N ASN A 350 22.45 -3.44 -1.20
CA ASN A 350 23.37 -4.45 -1.71
C ASN A 350 22.99 -4.91 -3.13
N HIS A 351 21.70 -5.17 -3.40
CA HIS A 351 21.23 -5.51 -4.74
C HIS A 351 21.45 -4.37 -5.73
N LYS A 352 21.24 -3.10 -5.32
CA LYS A 352 21.51 -1.95 -6.17
C LYS A 352 22.99 -1.83 -6.56
N ILE A 353 23.89 -2.07 -5.61
CA ILE A 353 25.34 -2.12 -5.88
C ILE A 353 25.68 -3.26 -6.84
N GLN A 354 25.08 -4.45 -6.65
CA GLN A 354 25.29 -5.59 -7.55
C GLN A 354 24.77 -5.31 -8.97
N MET A 355 23.61 -4.66 -9.11
CA MET A 355 23.11 -4.28 -10.43
C MET A 355 24.02 -3.25 -11.12
N GLN A 356 24.48 -2.23 -10.39
CA GLN A 356 25.42 -1.25 -10.95
C GLN A 356 26.74 -1.90 -11.40
N ALA A 357 27.28 -2.83 -10.62
CA ALA A 357 28.47 -3.58 -11.00
C ALA A 357 28.23 -4.46 -12.26
N ALA A 358 27.04 -5.07 -12.38
CA ALA A 358 26.68 -5.85 -13.56
C ALA A 358 26.50 -4.96 -14.81
N GLU A 359 25.87 -3.79 -14.67
CA GLU A 359 25.73 -2.79 -15.73
C GLU A 359 27.10 -2.30 -16.22
N GLU A 360 28.02 -2.00 -15.30
CA GLU A 360 29.38 -1.58 -15.64
C GLU A 360 30.15 -2.69 -16.36
N SER A 361 30.01 -3.95 -15.91
CA SER A 361 30.61 -5.11 -16.58
C SER A 361 30.09 -5.28 -18.01
N LEU A 362 28.77 -5.13 -18.23
CA LEU A 362 28.17 -5.18 -19.57
C LEU A 362 28.65 -4.03 -20.44
N LYS A 363 28.73 -2.81 -19.91
CA LYS A 363 29.26 -1.64 -20.62
C LYS A 363 30.69 -1.88 -21.09
N ASN A 364 31.55 -2.39 -20.20
CA ASN A 364 32.93 -2.72 -20.53
C ASN A 364 33.04 -3.81 -21.61
N LYS A 365 32.18 -4.85 -21.56
CA LYS A 365 32.11 -5.88 -22.61
C LYS A 365 31.65 -5.31 -23.96
N CYS A 366 30.64 -4.44 -23.97
CA CYS A 366 30.17 -3.77 -25.17
C CYS A 366 31.26 -2.87 -25.79
N GLU A 367 32.01 -2.13 -24.98
CA GLU A 367 33.14 -1.32 -25.45
C GLU A 367 34.29 -2.17 -25.99
N LEU A 368 34.56 -3.33 -25.39
CA LEU A 368 35.53 -4.27 -25.92
C LEU A 368 35.09 -4.83 -27.27
N MET A 369 33.85 -5.27 -27.40
CA MET A 369 33.30 -5.76 -28.68
C MET A 369 33.33 -4.66 -29.76
N ARG A 370 33.01 -3.41 -29.42
CA ARG A 370 33.13 -2.28 -30.35
C ARG A 370 34.56 -2.09 -30.85
N ARG A 371 35.56 -2.22 -29.96
CA ARG A 371 36.98 -2.15 -30.33
C ARG A 371 37.37 -3.31 -31.26
N GLN A 372 36.95 -4.54 -30.94
CA GLN A 372 37.20 -5.71 -31.80
C GLN A 372 36.59 -5.54 -33.18
N ILE A 373 35.34 -5.09 -33.27
CA ILE A 373 34.68 -4.81 -34.57
C ILE A 373 35.44 -3.73 -35.34
N ALA A 374 35.90 -2.66 -34.67
CA ALA A 374 36.67 -1.61 -35.31
C ALA A 374 38.04 -2.10 -35.83
N GLU A 375 38.71 -2.98 -35.09
CA GLU A 375 39.97 -3.62 -35.52
C GLU A 375 39.74 -4.52 -36.74
N GLU A 376 38.72 -5.37 -36.72
CA GLU A 376 38.36 -6.23 -37.86
C GLU A 376 37.97 -5.41 -39.10
N LEU A 377 37.22 -4.33 -38.94
CA LEU A 377 36.89 -3.42 -40.05
C LEU A 377 38.14 -2.77 -40.64
N LYS A 378 39.14 -2.42 -39.82
CA LYS A 378 40.41 -1.88 -40.30
C LYS A 378 41.20 -2.92 -41.10
N ILE A 379 41.20 -4.18 -40.65
CA ILE A 379 41.83 -5.28 -41.39
C ILE A 379 41.13 -5.48 -42.75
N LEU A 380 39.80 -5.52 -42.77
CA LEU A 380 39.02 -5.63 -44.00
C LEU A 380 39.26 -4.46 -44.96
N GLN A 381 39.36 -3.23 -44.44
CA GLN A 381 39.68 -2.05 -45.23
C GLN A 381 41.08 -2.18 -45.87
N ASN A 382 42.08 -2.64 -45.11
CA ASN A 382 43.42 -2.88 -45.63
C ASN A 382 43.41 -3.96 -46.73
N ASN A 383 42.73 -5.08 -46.50
CA ASN A 383 42.60 -6.15 -47.50
C ASN A 383 41.92 -5.66 -48.78
N LEU A 384 40.89 -4.82 -48.66
CA LEU A 384 40.20 -4.23 -49.81
C LEU A 384 41.11 -3.29 -50.61
N GLU A 385 42.00 -2.56 -49.94
CA GLU A 385 43.00 -1.72 -50.60
C GLU A 385 44.06 -2.57 -51.32
N THR A 386 44.52 -3.67 -50.71
CA THR A 386 45.41 -4.64 -51.37
C THR A 386 44.76 -5.22 -52.63
N VAL A 387 43.49 -5.64 -52.57
CA VAL A 387 42.76 -6.18 -53.74
C VAL A 387 42.59 -5.14 -54.84
N LYS A 388 42.37 -3.86 -54.50
CA LYS A 388 42.34 -2.79 -55.51
C LYS A 388 43.70 -2.64 -56.18
N GLN A 389 44.78 -2.64 -55.41
CA GLN A 389 46.14 -2.54 -55.95
C GLN A 389 46.45 -3.73 -56.89
N GLU A 390 46.10 -4.96 -56.48
CA GLU A 390 46.23 -6.14 -57.34
C GLU A 390 45.40 -6.02 -58.62
N ARG A 391 44.18 -5.48 -58.53
CA ARG A 391 43.34 -5.22 -59.71
C ARG A 391 44.00 -4.20 -60.65
N ASP A 392 44.51 -3.10 -60.12
CA ASP A 392 45.19 -2.07 -60.91
C ASP A 392 46.44 -2.64 -61.61
N ASP A 393 47.19 -3.52 -60.92
CA ASP A 393 48.35 -4.19 -61.50
C ASP A 393 47.96 -5.21 -62.58
N VAL A 394 46.88 -5.96 -62.39
CA VAL A 394 46.31 -6.84 -63.43
C VAL A 394 45.87 -6.02 -64.65
N ASP A 395 45.23 -4.87 -64.45
CA ASP A 395 44.80 -4.01 -65.56
C ASP A 395 45.99 -3.39 -66.30
N LYS A 396 47.09 -3.03 -65.61
CA LYS A 396 48.36 -2.66 -66.27
C LYS A 396 48.92 -3.82 -67.10
N GLN A 397 48.97 -5.03 -66.56
CA GLN A 397 49.45 -6.21 -67.29
C GLN A 397 48.58 -6.52 -68.52
N LYS A 398 47.25 -6.34 -68.45
CA LYS A 398 46.37 -6.46 -69.62
C LYS A 398 46.71 -5.43 -70.69
N ILE A 399 46.96 -4.18 -70.31
CA ILE A 399 47.36 -3.11 -71.25
C ILE A 399 48.70 -3.47 -71.92
N GLU A 400 49.67 -3.97 -71.16
CA GLU A 400 50.96 -4.44 -71.70
C GLU A 400 50.79 -5.63 -72.66
N LEU A 401 49.95 -6.61 -72.30
CA LEU A 401 49.62 -7.74 -73.16
C LEU A 401 48.94 -7.28 -74.46
N GLU A 402 48.03 -6.31 -74.41
CA GLU A 402 47.37 -5.78 -75.60
C GLU A 402 48.38 -5.02 -76.49
N LYS A 403 49.34 -4.28 -75.90
CA LYS A 403 50.46 -3.67 -76.65
C LYS A 403 51.31 -4.73 -77.33
N LEU A 404 51.69 -5.80 -76.63
CA LEU A 404 52.47 -6.91 -77.20
C LEU A 404 51.71 -7.60 -78.33
N LYS A 405 50.39 -7.79 -78.18
CA LYS A 405 49.52 -8.33 -79.21
C LYS A 405 49.46 -7.42 -80.45
N GLN A 406 49.37 -6.10 -80.27
CA GLN A 406 49.44 -5.14 -81.38
C GLN A 406 50.79 -5.19 -82.11
N ILE A 407 51.90 -5.26 -81.37
CA ILE A 407 53.25 -5.42 -81.95
C ILE A 407 53.33 -6.73 -82.74
N TYR A 408 52.85 -7.84 -82.18
CA TYR A 408 52.83 -9.14 -82.85
C TYR A 408 51.99 -9.11 -84.13
N ASN A 409 50.79 -8.53 -84.09
CA ASN A 409 49.94 -8.36 -85.27
C ASN A 409 50.62 -7.51 -86.34
N THR A 410 51.26 -6.41 -85.95
CA THR A 410 52.02 -5.54 -86.87
C THR A 410 53.19 -6.30 -87.50
N ASN A 411 53.91 -7.10 -86.71
CA ASN A 411 54.98 -7.96 -87.22
C ASN A 411 54.47 -9.06 -88.15
N ASN A 412 53.29 -9.65 -87.90
CA ASN A 412 52.68 -10.59 -88.81
C ASN A 412 52.27 -9.93 -90.14
N ILE A 413 51.68 -8.72 -90.10
CA ILE A 413 51.38 -7.93 -91.30
C ILE A 413 52.67 -7.63 -92.08
N LEU A 414 53.75 -7.25 -91.39
CA LEU A 414 55.06 -7.04 -92.01
C LEU A 414 55.59 -8.32 -92.64
N LYS A 415 55.52 -9.47 -91.95
CA LYS A 415 55.92 -10.77 -92.50
C LYS A 415 55.11 -11.15 -93.74
N GLU A 416 53.79 -10.98 -93.72
CA GLU A 416 52.95 -11.22 -94.90
C GLU A 416 53.31 -10.30 -96.06
N LYS A 417 53.63 -9.02 -95.76
CA LYS A 417 54.10 -8.07 -96.77
C LYS A 417 55.46 -8.50 -97.35
N THR A 418 56.41 -8.90 -96.51
CA THR A 418 57.71 -9.41 -96.95
C THR A 418 57.57 -10.71 -97.75
N ILE A 419 56.65 -11.60 -97.38
CA ILE A 419 56.36 -12.82 -98.16
C ILE A 419 55.83 -12.43 -99.55
N LYS A 420 54.89 -11.48 -99.65
CA LYS A 420 54.40 -10.97 -100.94
C LYS A 420 55.50 -10.31 -101.77
N GLU A 421 56.30 -9.42 -101.16
CA GLU A 421 57.44 -8.78 -101.82
C GLU A 421 58.46 -9.82 -102.31
N ASN A 422 58.68 -10.90 -101.55
CA ASN A 422 59.59 -11.98 -101.92
C ASN A 422 58.98 -12.91 -102.98
N GLU A 423 57.66 -13.12 -102.99
CA GLU A 423 56.96 -13.79 -104.08
C GLU A 423 57.03 -12.98 -105.38
N ASP A 424 56.87 -11.66 -105.30
CA ASP A 424 57.03 -10.75 -106.44
C ASP A 424 58.49 -10.74 -106.94
N LEU A 425 59.46 -10.70 -106.02
CA LEU A 425 60.88 -10.81 -106.35
C LEU A 425 61.21 -12.15 -107.01
N LYS A 426 60.62 -13.24 -106.51
CA LYS A 426 60.77 -14.59 -107.08
C LYS A 426 60.18 -14.66 -108.49
N ARG A 427 58.99 -14.11 -108.72
CA ARG A 427 58.42 -13.98 -110.08
C ARG A 427 59.33 -13.18 -110.99
N HIS A 428 59.93 -12.11 -110.49
CA HIS A 428 60.84 -11.29 -111.27
C HIS A 428 62.15 -12.04 -111.59
N TYR A 429 62.66 -12.81 -110.64
CA TYR A 429 63.81 -13.69 -110.84
C TYR A 429 63.51 -14.81 -111.84
N ASP A 430 62.32 -15.41 -111.77
CA ASP A 430 61.87 -16.43 -112.74
C ASP A 430 61.76 -15.84 -114.15
N LEU A 431 61.21 -14.64 -114.31
CA LEU A 431 61.20 -13.90 -115.58
C LEU A 431 62.62 -13.63 -116.10
N LEU A 432 63.52 -13.14 -115.24
CA LEU A 432 64.91 -12.88 -115.61
C LEU A 432 65.64 -14.17 -115.97
N LYS A 433 65.34 -15.28 -115.28
CA LYS A 433 65.88 -16.60 -115.57
C LYS A 433 65.40 -17.11 -116.92
N ASP A 434 64.13 -16.89 -117.26
CA ASP A 434 63.56 -17.21 -118.57
C ASP A 434 64.20 -16.35 -119.67
N GLU A 435 64.39 -15.04 -119.42
CA GLU A 435 65.13 -14.15 -120.33
C GLU A 435 66.58 -14.57 -120.52
N ILE A 436 67.28 -14.96 -119.45
CA ILE A 436 68.65 -15.49 -119.52
C ILE A 436 68.66 -16.83 -120.27
N ALA A 437 67.65 -17.68 -120.09
CA ALA A 437 67.53 -18.93 -120.85
C ALA A 437 67.30 -18.66 -122.34
N ILE A 438 66.50 -17.65 -122.69
CA ILE A 438 66.33 -17.16 -124.06
C ILE A 438 67.64 -16.60 -124.61
N LEU A 439 68.36 -15.78 -123.84
CA LEU A 439 69.66 -15.24 -124.22
C LEU A 439 70.72 -16.33 -124.38
N ARG A 440 70.77 -17.33 -123.49
CA ARG A 440 71.63 -18.52 -123.66
C ARG A 440 71.28 -19.27 -124.94
N LYS A 441 69.99 -19.45 -125.22
CA LYS A 441 69.53 -20.08 -126.45
C LYS A 441 69.94 -19.28 -127.69
N CYS A 442 69.86 -17.95 -127.64
CA CYS A 442 70.34 -17.05 -128.70
C CYS A 442 71.87 -17.12 -128.86
N ILE A 443 72.62 -17.17 -127.77
CA ILE A 443 74.09 -17.30 -127.77
C ILE A 443 74.51 -18.70 -128.27
N GLU A 444 73.75 -19.75 -127.96
CA GLU A 444 74.00 -21.11 -128.46
C GLU A 444 73.68 -21.25 -129.95
N THR A 445 72.75 -20.45 -130.49
CA THR A 445 72.49 -20.37 -131.94
C THR A 445 73.50 -19.50 -132.70
N SER A 446 74.35 -18.73 -132.01
CA SER A 446 75.39 -17.89 -132.61
C SER A 446 76.77 -18.31 -132.12
N LYS A 447 77.24 -19.51 -132.49
CA LYS A 447 78.61 -19.96 -132.22
C LYS A 447 79.47 -19.94 -133.48
N SER A 448 80.32 -18.92 -133.59
CA SER A 448 81.62 -18.96 -134.28
C SER A 448 82.74 -18.77 -133.26
N PRO A 449 83.95 -19.35 -133.47
CA PRO A 449 84.85 -19.71 -132.38
C PRO A 449 85.95 -18.69 -132.09
N LYS A 450 86.53 -18.80 -130.88
CA LYS A 450 87.84 -18.27 -130.39
C LYS A 450 87.90 -16.83 -129.82
N CYS A 451 88.07 -16.75 -128.49
CA CYS A 451 89.11 -15.97 -127.75
C CYS A 451 88.92 -16.29 -126.24
N LEU A 452 89.83 -16.91 -125.48
CA LEU A 452 91.12 -16.42 -124.92
C LEU A 452 90.98 -15.09 -124.16
N VAL A 453 91.06 -15.15 -122.82
CA VAL A 453 91.80 -14.29 -121.86
C VAL A 453 91.12 -14.23 -120.47
N GLU A 454 91.84 -14.81 -119.50
CA GLU A 454 92.14 -14.46 -118.09
C GLU A 454 91.23 -13.61 -117.16
N ARG A 455 91.34 -13.99 -115.86
CA ARG A 455 91.25 -13.24 -114.58
C ARG A 455 89.88 -12.99 -113.93
N GLY A 456 89.75 -13.51 -112.70
CA GLY A 456 88.74 -13.07 -111.73
C GLY A 456 88.78 -13.83 -110.40
N THR A 457 89.72 -13.48 -109.52
CA THR A 457 89.65 -13.49 -108.04
C THR A 457 88.79 -14.54 -107.32
N GLU A 458 89.47 -15.56 -106.77
CA GLU A 458 89.01 -16.30 -105.60
C GLU A 458 89.20 -15.43 -104.34
N THR A 459 88.12 -15.17 -103.61
CA THR A 459 88.19 -14.80 -102.19
C THR A 459 87.75 -15.99 -101.36
N GLU A 460 88.72 -16.83 -101.01
CA GLU A 460 88.66 -17.66 -99.80
C GLU A 460 88.62 -16.71 -98.58
N SER A 461 87.55 -16.76 -97.79
CA SER A 461 87.57 -16.24 -96.42
C SER A 461 87.28 -17.37 -95.46
N HIS A 462 88.38 -17.93 -94.97
CA HIS A 462 88.60 -18.63 -93.72
C HIS A 462 87.41 -18.68 -92.73
N VAL A 463 87.05 -19.93 -92.44
CA VAL A 463 86.62 -20.40 -91.12
C VAL A 463 87.65 -19.93 -90.08
N ASN A 464 87.22 -19.16 -89.08
CA ASN A 464 87.92 -19.07 -87.81
C ASN A 464 86.93 -18.90 -86.65
N ASN A 465 87.05 -19.84 -85.73
CA ASN A 465 86.53 -19.86 -84.38
C ASN A 465 86.71 -18.50 -83.67
N LEU A 466 85.67 -18.04 -82.99
CA LEU A 466 85.83 -17.26 -81.76
C LEU A 466 84.82 -17.75 -80.71
N ASN A 467 85.39 -18.47 -79.74
CA ASN A 467 84.95 -18.49 -78.35
C ASN A 467 84.71 -17.07 -77.86
N ASN A 468 83.67 -16.89 -77.05
CA ASN A 468 83.62 -15.80 -76.08
C ASN A 468 82.92 -16.30 -74.81
N GLU A 469 83.68 -17.08 -74.04
CA GLU A 469 83.53 -17.13 -72.59
C GLU A 469 84.49 -16.12 -71.96
N SER A 470 83.99 -15.50 -70.88
CA SER A 470 84.75 -15.06 -69.71
C SER A 470 85.42 -13.67 -69.70
N VAL A 471 85.43 -13.12 -68.48
CA VAL A 471 86.03 -11.88 -67.94
C VAL A 471 85.08 -10.66 -68.00
N GLY A 472 84.60 -10.07 -66.91
CA GLY A 472 85.00 -10.16 -65.51
C GLY A 472 85.46 -8.81 -64.97
N SER A 473 84.88 -8.41 -63.83
CA SER A 473 85.44 -7.54 -62.78
C SER A 473 85.45 -6.01 -62.96
N SER A 474 84.61 -5.33 -62.14
CA SER A 474 85.01 -4.33 -61.13
C SER A 474 83.77 -3.95 -60.28
N LYS A 475 83.67 -4.41 -59.02
CA LYS A 475 84.09 -3.76 -57.74
C LYS A 475 83.11 -2.71 -57.18
N SER A 476 82.38 -3.06 -56.12
CA SER A 476 82.63 -2.54 -54.76
C SER A 476 81.81 -3.29 -53.69
N ASP A 477 82.51 -3.73 -52.65
CA ASP A 477 82.18 -3.95 -51.22
C ASP A 477 80.73 -3.55 -50.78
N ASP A 478 80.01 -4.28 -49.93
CA ASP A 478 80.31 -4.52 -48.53
C ASP A 478 79.22 -5.40 -47.88
N ASP A 479 79.56 -5.88 -46.70
CA ASP A 479 79.06 -6.94 -45.85
C ASP A 479 77.55 -7.03 -45.46
N ARG A 480 77.18 -8.30 -45.16
CA ARG A 480 76.58 -8.78 -43.89
C ARG A 480 75.10 -9.25 -43.80
N PHE A 481 75.02 -10.49 -43.28
CA PHE A 481 73.95 -11.17 -42.51
C PHE A 481 72.78 -11.81 -43.29
N LYS A 482 72.80 -13.16 -43.39
CA LYS A 482 71.89 -14.15 -42.73
C LYS A 482 70.41 -13.92 -43.10
N GLU A 483 69.69 -14.88 -43.68
CA GLU A 483 69.40 -16.19 -43.09
C GLU A 483 68.65 -17.08 -44.11
N TYR A 484 68.74 -18.39 -43.90
CA TYR A 484 68.36 -19.51 -44.76
C TYR A 484 66.94 -19.47 -45.35
N SER A 485 66.84 -19.74 -46.66
CA SER A 485 65.63 -20.25 -47.32
C SER A 485 66.05 -21.27 -48.38
N GLU A 486 66.06 -22.54 -48.00
CA GLU A 486 66.17 -23.67 -48.92
C GLU A 486 64.89 -24.50 -48.79
N CYS A 487 64.13 -24.55 -49.88
CA CYS A 487 63.07 -25.51 -50.10
C CYS A 487 63.71 -26.90 -50.19
N SER A 488 63.18 -27.87 -49.43
CA SER A 488 62.85 -29.23 -49.91
C SER A 488 62.11 -30.00 -48.82
N GLU A 489 60.92 -30.46 -49.20
CA GLU A 489 60.26 -31.70 -48.78
C GLU A 489 60.28 -32.07 -47.29
N ASP A 490 59.13 -31.86 -46.63
CA ASP A 490 58.61 -32.89 -45.73
C ASP A 490 57.08 -32.84 -45.62
N HIS A 491 56.45 -33.89 -46.15
CA HIS A 491 55.09 -34.27 -45.87
C HIS A 491 54.99 -34.70 -44.40
N GLN A 492 54.45 -33.86 -43.52
CA GLN A 492 53.72 -34.20 -42.27
C GLN A 492 53.76 -33.04 -41.28
N ARG A 493 52.85 -32.05 -41.41
CA ARG A 493 52.46 -31.18 -40.28
C ARG A 493 51.17 -30.40 -40.52
N GLY A 494 50.16 -31.05 -41.09
CA GLY A 494 48.78 -30.58 -41.01
C GLY A 494 48.06 -31.25 -39.83
N SER A 495 48.37 -30.89 -38.59
CA SER A 495 47.60 -31.42 -37.43
C SER A 495 47.64 -30.60 -36.15
N VAL A 496 48.48 -29.58 -36.00
CA VAL A 496 48.65 -28.91 -34.68
C VAL A 496 47.76 -27.67 -34.48
N ASN A 497 47.24 -27.07 -35.56
CA ASN A 497 46.35 -25.89 -35.46
C ASN A 497 44.86 -26.23 -35.24
N VAL A 498 44.47 -27.51 -35.39
CA VAL A 498 43.12 -27.97 -35.03
C VAL A 498 43.03 -28.27 -33.54
N GLU A 499 44.11 -28.77 -32.92
CA GLU A 499 44.14 -29.09 -31.49
C GLU A 499 44.00 -27.85 -30.58
N ILE A 500 44.69 -26.74 -30.88
CA ILE A 500 44.65 -25.52 -30.04
C ILE A 500 43.28 -24.81 -30.12
N LYS A 501 42.60 -24.85 -31.27
CA LYS A 501 41.22 -24.38 -31.38
C LYS A 501 40.25 -25.30 -30.63
N SER A 502 40.48 -26.61 -30.64
CA SER A 502 39.66 -27.55 -29.88
C SER A 502 39.81 -27.38 -28.36
N GLU A 503 41.00 -27.04 -27.86
CA GLU A 503 41.23 -26.80 -26.43
C GLU A 503 40.54 -25.52 -25.95
N THR A 504 40.64 -24.43 -26.72
CA THR A 504 39.97 -23.17 -26.37
C THR A 504 38.45 -23.28 -26.44
N GLU A 505 37.91 -24.01 -27.41
CA GLU A 505 36.47 -24.34 -27.46
C GLU A 505 36.04 -25.25 -26.31
N ASN A 506 36.84 -26.25 -25.95
CA ASN A 506 36.55 -27.13 -24.81
C ASN A 506 36.56 -26.38 -23.49
N ILE A 507 37.50 -25.45 -23.26
CA ILE A 507 37.51 -24.58 -22.06
C ILE A 507 36.25 -23.71 -22.02
N LYS A 508 35.83 -23.15 -23.16
CA LYS A 508 34.61 -22.34 -23.25
C LYS A 508 33.35 -23.17 -23.00
N ILE A 509 33.28 -24.39 -23.52
CA ILE A 509 32.18 -25.33 -23.28
C ILE A 509 32.14 -25.75 -21.81
N GLN A 510 33.30 -26.00 -21.19
CA GLN A 510 33.40 -26.33 -19.77
C GLN A 510 32.90 -25.19 -18.89
N HIS A 511 33.34 -23.95 -19.16
CA HIS A 511 32.85 -22.76 -18.45
C HIS A 511 31.33 -22.58 -18.59
N LEU A 512 30.79 -22.77 -19.81
CA LEU A 512 29.35 -22.69 -20.03
C LEU A 512 28.57 -23.78 -19.30
N LYS A 513 29.12 -25.00 -19.17
CA LYS A 513 28.50 -26.07 -18.37
C LYS A 513 28.49 -25.73 -16.89
N GLU A 514 29.59 -25.21 -16.35
CA GLU A 514 29.68 -24.78 -14.94
C GLU A 514 28.73 -23.62 -14.65
N GLU A 515 28.64 -22.65 -15.55
CA GLU A 515 27.71 -21.53 -15.43
C GLU A 515 26.25 -21.98 -15.53
N ASN A 516 25.94 -22.96 -16.40
CA ASN A 516 24.60 -23.56 -16.49
C ASN A 516 24.24 -24.33 -15.21
N GLU A 517 25.15 -25.12 -14.64
CA GLU A 517 24.92 -25.79 -13.35
C GLU A 517 24.75 -24.80 -12.20
N ARG A 518 25.51 -23.69 -12.19
CA ARG A 518 25.31 -22.60 -11.24
C ARG A 518 23.94 -21.94 -11.38
N LEU A 519 23.47 -21.72 -12.61
CA LEU A 519 22.15 -21.16 -12.88
C LEU A 519 21.03 -22.14 -12.49
N LYS A 520 21.20 -23.44 -12.72
CA LYS A 520 20.25 -24.47 -12.25
C LYS A 520 20.16 -24.51 -10.73
N ALA A 521 21.30 -24.42 -10.03
CA ALA A 521 21.32 -24.37 -8.57
C ALA A 521 20.59 -23.13 -8.04
N PHE A 522 20.79 -21.97 -8.68
CA PHE A 522 20.08 -20.74 -8.33
C PHE A 522 18.57 -20.83 -8.61
N ALA A 523 18.17 -21.38 -9.76
CA ALA A 523 16.76 -21.60 -10.09
C ALA A 523 16.09 -22.57 -9.10
N LYS A 524 16.80 -23.62 -8.67
CA LYS A 524 16.32 -24.53 -7.62
C LYS A 524 16.11 -23.80 -6.29
N GLN A 525 17.07 -22.95 -5.89
CA GLN A 525 16.95 -22.16 -4.67
C GLN A 525 15.76 -21.18 -4.72
N GLN A 526 15.50 -20.57 -5.88
CA GLN A 526 14.33 -19.72 -6.06
C GLN A 526 13.02 -20.50 -6.01
N SER A 527 12.97 -21.70 -6.62
CA SER A 527 11.80 -22.59 -6.53
C SER A 527 11.50 -22.96 -5.07
N GLU A 528 12.51 -23.38 -4.32
CA GLU A 528 12.35 -23.73 -2.90
C GLU A 528 11.87 -22.54 -2.05
N HIS A 529 12.30 -21.32 -2.38
CA HIS A 529 11.84 -20.10 -1.71
C HIS A 529 10.37 -19.79 -2.02
N ILE A 530 9.96 -19.95 -3.28
CA ILE A 530 8.56 -19.79 -3.70
C ILE A 530 7.67 -20.83 -3.00
N ASP A 531 8.12 -22.08 -2.91
CA ASP A 531 7.38 -23.15 -2.22
C ASP A 531 7.19 -22.84 -0.74
N ARG A 532 8.22 -22.30 -0.06
CA ARG A 532 8.11 -21.84 1.35
C ARG A 532 7.09 -20.72 1.52
N LEU A 533 7.14 -19.70 0.66
CA LEU A 533 6.17 -18.60 0.70
C LEU A 533 4.74 -19.08 0.41
N THR A 534 4.59 -20.04 -0.48
CA THR A 534 3.30 -20.64 -0.83
C THR A 534 2.74 -21.44 0.36
N ALA A 535 3.60 -22.22 1.04
CA ALA A 535 3.23 -22.94 2.25
C ALA A 535 2.84 -22.00 3.41
N ASP A 536 3.55 -20.88 3.59
CA ASP A 536 3.21 -19.86 4.59
C ASP A 536 1.87 -19.20 4.28
N ARG A 537 1.63 -18.86 3.02
CA ARG A 537 0.35 -18.29 2.58
C ARG A 537 -0.81 -19.26 2.82
N GLN A 538 -0.60 -20.56 2.60
CA GLN A 538 -1.60 -21.58 2.90
C GLN A 538 -1.86 -21.70 4.40
N ARG A 539 -0.81 -21.70 5.23
CA ARG A 539 -0.96 -21.70 6.71
C ARG A 539 -1.79 -20.51 7.21
N CYS A 540 -1.53 -19.31 6.70
CA CYS A 540 -2.32 -18.13 7.07
C CYS A 540 -3.79 -18.24 6.64
N ARG A 541 -4.08 -18.81 5.47
CA ARG A 541 -5.47 -19.07 5.03
C ARG A 541 -6.17 -20.12 5.88
N ASP A 542 -5.47 -21.17 6.27
CA ASP A 542 -6.01 -22.23 7.12
C ASP A 542 -6.28 -21.71 8.55
N GLU A 543 -5.50 -20.73 9.04
CA GLU A 543 -5.76 -20.03 10.30
C GLU A 543 -6.98 -19.10 10.23
N GLU A 544 -7.21 -18.40 9.10
CA GLU A 544 -8.36 -17.52 8.90
C GLU A 544 -9.68 -18.28 8.70
N THR A 545 -9.62 -19.47 8.09
CA THR A 545 -10.81 -20.29 7.81
C THR A 545 -11.20 -21.22 8.95
N ARG A 546 -10.39 -21.29 10.02
CA ARG A 546 -10.77 -22.04 11.22
C ARG A 546 -11.97 -21.32 11.88
N PRO A 547 -13.16 -21.93 11.92
CA PRO A 547 -14.31 -21.31 12.57
C PRO A 547 -13.92 -21.02 14.01
N ARG A 548 -14.21 -19.80 14.48
CA ARG A 548 -14.18 -19.43 15.91
C ARG A 548 -15.24 -20.26 16.65
N THR A 549 -15.05 -21.57 16.75
CA THR A 549 -15.73 -22.38 17.76
C THR A 549 -15.17 -21.99 19.12
N ALA A 550 -16.10 -21.75 20.04
CA ALA A 550 -15.90 -21.24 21.39
C ALA A 550 -14.66 -21.79 22.11
N PRO A 551 -14.02 -20.99 22.98
CA PRO A 551 -12.89 -21.43 23.78
C PRO A 551 -13.22 -22.74 24.50
N ALA A 552 -12.33 -23.72 24.38
CA ALA A 552 -12.44 -24.99 25.08
C ALA A 552 -12.60 -24.72 26.60
N PRO A 553 -13.49 -25.43 27.30
CA PRO A 553 -13.66 -25.28 28.73
C PRO A 553 -12.33 -25.59 29.42
N THR A 554 -11.80 -24.59 30.11
CA THR A 554 -10.63 -24.72 30.97
C THR A 554 -10.98 -25.72 32.08
N SER A 555 -10.49 -26.96 31.94
CA SER A 555 -10.48 -27.91 33.04
C SER A 555 -9.58 -27.34 34.14
N TYR A 556 -10.19 -26.76 35.17
CA TYR A 556 -9.56 -26.41 36.43
C TYR A 556 -8.96 -27.69 37.02
N ASN A 557 -7.64 -27.86 36.85
CA ASN A 557 -6.91 -28.93 37.49
C ASN A 557 -6.43 -28.40 38.86
N SER A 558 -7.21 -28.67 39.91
CA SER A 558 -6.86 -28.37 41.28
C SER A 558 -5.82 -29.35 41.79
N HIS A 559 -4.53 -29.04 41.62
CA HIS A 559 -3.47 -29.67 42.39
C HIS A 559 -3.16 -28.80 43.61
N TYR A 560 -3.89 -29.02 44.70
CA TYR A 560 -3.43 -28.70 46.05
C TYR A 560 -2.45 -29.79 46.49
N THR A 561 -1.15 -29.48 46.51
CA THR A 561 -0.17 -30.25 47.28
C THR A 561 0.10 -29.52 48.59
N TYR A 562 -0.31 -30.15 49.68
CA TYR A 562 0.13 -29.84 51.04
C TYR A 562 1.66 -29.98 51.15
N ARG A 563 2.33 -28.91 51.60
CA ARG A 563 3.48 -28.99 52.49
C ARG A 563 3.63 -27.71 53.29
#